data_AF-A0A1X1BE00-F1
#
_entry.id   AF-A0A1X1BE00-F1
#
_cell.length_a   1.000
_cell.length_b   1.000
_cell.length_c   1.000
_cell.angle_alpha   90.00
_cell.angle_beta   90.00
_cell.angle_gamma   90.00
#
_symmetry.space_group_name_H-M   'P 1'
#
loop_
_entity.id
_entity.type
_entity.pdbx_description
1 polymer ?
#
loop_
_entity_poly.entity_id
_entity_poly.type
_entity_poly.pdbx_seq_one_letter_code
_entity_poly.pdbx_strand_id
1 'polypeptide(L)'
;DVATNSLILHIVGACLWMGGLFALLAYARGGGQFTALAARRYSRVAFWCFIVVGASGVINALVRVHIDQLFTETYGQLVLAKLAALIVLCGFGAWHRRTTIPALSGADDRKPLVRFAFVELLVFAATFGIAVGLSRTPPPANVNPADMPAAELVLGYRIDEAPTFGALLTDWRFDLLFGTLAIVMAVVYLRGVIRLRRRGDSWPIGRTITWMLGCAALLFATSSGLGKYAPALFSMHMIAHMVLSMLVPVLLVLGGPVTLALRALAPAGRGAPPGPREWILTLLHSPFSKFMTHPLVASVLF
;
A
#
# COMPACT_ATOMS: atom_id res chain seq x y z
N ASP A 1 -5.53 15.80 3.88
CA ASP A 1 -5.62 14.33 3.72
C ASP A 1 -4.89 13.80 2.48
N VAL A 2 -5.20 14.21 1.23
CA VAL A 2 -4.61 13.63 -0.01
C VAL A 2 -3.08 13.68 -0.03
N ALA A 3 -2.48 14.84 0.28
CA ALA A 3 -1.03 15.00 0.38
C ALA A 3 -0.42 14.12 1.49
N THR A 4 -1.13 13.95 2.62
CA THR A 4 -0.69 13.14 3.76
C THR A 4 -0.78 11.65 3.45
N ASN A 5 -1.93 11.18 2.95
CA ASN A 5 -2.19 9.78 2.62
C ASN A 5 -1.27 9.30 1.49
N SER A 6 -1.06 10.12 0.45
CA SER A 6 -0.08 9.82 -0.59
C SER A 6 1.34 9.72 -0.01
N LEU A 7 1.75 10.61 0.88
CA LEU A 7 3.06 10.55 1.52
C LEU A 7 3.23 9.29 2.38
N ILE A 8 2.21 8.89 3.15
CA ILE A 8 2.22 7.64 3.94
C ILE A 8 2.46 6.44 3.02
N LEU A 9 1.66 6.31 1.96
CA LEU A 9 1.80 5.24 0.97
C LEU A 9 3.18 5.26 0.31
N HIS A 10 3.70 6.44 0.00
CA HIS A 10 5.01 6.63 -0.60
C HIS A 10 6.13 6.13 0.32
N ILE A 11 6.13 6.54 1.59
CA ILE A 11 7.16 6.16 2.56
C ILE A 11 7.12 4.65 2.83
N VAL A 12 5.92 4.10 3.08
CA VAL A 12 5.78 2.65 3.32
C VAL A 12 6.26 1.86 2.11
N GLY A 13 5.84 2.24 0.89
CA GLY A 13 6.27 1.61 -0.35
C GLY A 13 7.78 1.71 -0.56
N ALA A 14 8.38 2.88 -0.34
CA ALA A 14 9.82 3.11 -0.50
C ALA A 14 10.64 2.32 0.52
N CYS A 15 10.20 2.25 1.78
CA CYS A 15 10.84 1.46 2.83
C CYS A 15 10.80 -0.04 2.52
N LEU A 16 9.66 -0.56 2.07
CA LEU A 16 9.54 -1.96 1.66
C LEU A 16 10.43 -2.28 0.44
N TRP A 17 10.49 -1.36 -0.53
CA TRP A 17 11.28 -1.53 -1.74
C TRP A 17 12.78 -1.54 -1.45
N MET A 18 13.28 -0.51 -0.78
CA MET A 18 14.70 -0.36 -0.44
C MET A 18 15.15 -1.39 0.60
N GLY A 19 14.35 -1.58 1.66
CA GLY A 19 14.65 -2.56 2.71
C GLY A 19 14.67 -3.99 2.16
N GLY A 20 13.75 -4.33 1.26
CA GLY A 20 13.75 -5.61 0.57
C GLY A 20 14.97 -5.79 -0.36
N LEU A 21 15.43 -4.72 -1.03
CA LEU A 21 16.64 -4.77 -1.85
C LEU A 21 17.87 -5.06 -0.99
N PHE A 22 18.00 -4.32 0.11
CA PHE A 22 19.08 -4.47 1.06
C PHE A 22 19.09 -5.89 1.67
N ALA A 23 17.93 -6.41 2.07
CA ALA A 23 17.79 -7.77 2.57
C ALA A 23 18.18 -8.83 1.52
N LEU A 24 17.78 -8.64 0.26
CA LEU A 24 18.17 -9.54 -0.84
C LEU A 24 19.69 -9.49 -1.06
N LEU A 25 20.29 -8.30 -1.05
CA LEU A 25 21.72 -8.11 -1.22
C LEU A 25 22.52 -8.78 -0.08
N ALA A 26 22.10 -8.55 1.17
CA ALA A 26 22.71 -9.16 2.35
C ALA A 26 22.61 -10.69 2.31
N TYR A 27 21.43 -11.22 1.97
CA TYR A 27 21.20 -12.66 1.82
C TYR A 27 22.05 -13.28 0.70
N ALA A 28 22.15 -12.62 -0.45
CA ALA A 28 22.95 -13.07 -1.58
C ALA A 28 24.46 -13.05 -1.26
N ARG A 29 24.94 -11.99 -0.58
CA ARG A 29 26.34 -11.85 -0.15
C ARG A 29 26.71 -12.87 0.92
N GLY A 30 25.79 -13.20 1.82
CA GLY A 30 25.96 -14.20 2.87
C GLY A 30 25.90 -15.66 2.40
N GLY A 31 25.92 -15.92 1.09
CA GLY A 31 25.92 -17.29 0.57
C GLY A 31 24.57 -17.99 0.62
N GLY A 32 23.45 -17.26 0.72
CA GLY A 32 22.11 -17.80 0.83
C GLY A 32 21.75 -18.86 -0.23
N GLN A 33 21.37 -20.05 0.22
CA GLN A 33 21.09 -21.21 -0.63
C GLN A 33 19.96 -20.95 -1.64
N PHE A 34 18.94 -20.16 -1.29
CA PHE A 34 17.75 -19.94 -2.10
C PHE A 34 17.72 -18.56 -2.78
N THR A 35 18.89 -18.04 -3.15
CA THR A 35 19.05 -16.67 -3.69
C THR A 35 18.16 -16.40 -4.91
N ALA A 36 18.06 -17.33 -5.86
CA ALA A 36 17.20 -17.17 -7.03
C ALA A 36 15.70 -17.10 -6.67
N LEU A 37 15.26 -17.85 -5.67
CA LEU A 37 13.88 -17.80 -5.17
C LEU A 37 13.62 -16.48 -4.43
N ALA A 38 14.57 -16.03 -3.61
CA ALA A 38 14.49 -14.75 -2.93
C ALA A 38 14.38 -13.59 -3.94
N ALA A 39 15.22 -13.56 -4.97
CA ALA A 39 15.17 -12.56 -6.04
C ALA A 39 13.82 -12.56 -6.77
N ARG A 40 13.26 -13.74 -7.10
CA ARG A 40 11.93 -13.86 -7.74
C ARG A 40 10.77 -13.41 -6.84
N ARG A 41 10.85 -13.64 -5.52
CA ARG A 41 9.86 -13.16 -4.56
C ARG A 41 9.97 -11.65 -4.40
N TYR A 42 11.18 -11.14 -4.19
CA TYR A 42 11.45 -9.72 -4.06
C TYR A 42 11.05 -8.94 -5.31
N SER A 43 11.37 -9.41 -6.52
CA SER A 43 11.01 -8.73 -7.77
C SER A 43 9.49 -8.49 -7.91
N ARG A 44 8.65 -9.41 -7.39
CA ARG A 44 7.20 -9.19 -7.34
C ARG A 44 6.78 -8.11 -6.34
N VAL A 45 7.45 -8.05 -5.18
CA VAL A 45 7.23 -7.00 -4.17
C VAL A 45 7.69 -5.64 -4.70
N ALA A 46 8.90 -5.58 -5.28
CA ALA A 46 9.47 -4.39 -5.89
C ALA A 46 8.59 -3.81 -6.99
N PHE A 47 7.97 -4.66 -7.83
CA PHE A 47 7.02 -4.21 -8.85
C PHE A 47 5.81 -3.46 -8.25
N TRP A 48 5.20 -4.00 -7.19
CA TRP A 48 4.08 -3.32 -6.53
C TRP A 48 4.53 -2.07 -5.77
N CYS A 49 5.71 -2.10 -5.14
CA CYS A 49 6.26 -0.92 -4.50
C CYS A 49 6.53 0.20 -5.52
N PHE A 50 7.05 -0.12 -6.70
CA PHE A 50 7.23 0.84 -7.78
C PHE A 50 5.92 1.50 -8.18
N ILE A 51 4.85 0.73 -8.37
CA ILE A 51 3.52 1.27 -8.68
C ILE A 51 3.04 2.20 -7.57
N VAL A 52 3.11 1.75 -6.31
CA VAL A 52 2.63 2.53 -5.15
C VAL A 52 3.44 3.81 -4.97
N VAL A 53 4.77 3.74 -4.99
CA VAL A 53 5.69 4.88 -4.85
C VAL A 53 5.52 5.86 -6.02
N GLY A 54 5.42 5.35 -7.25
CA GLY A 54 5.21 6.18 -8.44
C GLY A 54 3.86 6.90 -8.40
N ALA A 55 2.76 6.17 -8.20
CA ALA A 55 1.42 6.75 -8.16
C ALA A 55 1.27 7.75 -7.00
N SER A 56 1.74 7.39 -5.80
CA SER A 56 1.71 8.29 -4.64
C SER A 56 2.60 9.53 -4.85
N GLY A 57 3.76 9.38 -5.50
CA GLY A 57 4.65 10.50 -5.83
C GLY A 57 4.02 11.48 -6.81
N VAL A 58 3.36 10.97 -7.86
CA VAL A 58 2.61 11.78 -8.83
C VAL A 58 1.48 12.53 -8.14
N ILE A 59 0.66 11.85 -7.34
CA ILE A 59 -0.42 12.48 -6.58
C ILE A 59 0.14 13.57 -5.66
N ASN A 60 1.24 13.30 -4.96
CA ASN A 60 1.84 14.28 -4.06
C ASN A 60 2.34 15.52 -4.80
N ALA A 61 2.96 15.34 -5.97
CA ALA A 61 3.42 16.43 -6.82
C ALA A 61 2.25 17.29 -7.33
N LEU A 62 1.17 16.65 -7.81
CA LEU A 62 -0.03 17.34 -8.31
C LEU A 62 -0.71 18.21 -7.24
N VAL A 63 -0.58 17.87 -5.97
CA VAL A 63 -1.16 18.67 -4.86
C VAL A 63 -0.25 19.85 -4.48
N ARG A 64 1.03 19.85 -4.88
CA ARG A 64 2.03 20.80 -4.39
C ARG A 64 2.57 21.76 -5.44
N VAL A 65 2.49 21.42 -6.73
CA VAL A 65 3.16 22.17 -7.82
C VAL A 65 2.24 22.26 -9.02
N HIS A 66 2.09 23.45 -9.57
CA HIS A 66 1.41 23.65 -10.85
C HIS A 66 2.33 23.31 -12.04
N ILE A 67 1.75 22.99 -13.19
CA ILE A 67 2.52 22.50 -14.35
C ILE A 67 3.52 23.55 -14.87
N ASP A 68 3.16 24.82 -14.82
CA ASP A 68 4.00 25.96 -15.20
C ASP A 68 5.20 26.14 -14.26
N GLN A 69 5.05 25.77 -12.99
CA GLN A 69 6.09 25.86 -11.96
C GLN A 69 7.10 24.70 -12.04
N LEU A 70 6.81 23.65 -12.82
CA LEU A 70 7.59 22.42 -12.81
C LEU A 70 9.05 22.62 -13.26
N PHE A 71 9.28 23.57 -14.17
CA PHE A 71 10.59 23.87 -14.73
C PHE A 71 11.25 25.11 -14.12
N THR A 72 10.45 26.02 -13.55
CA THR A 72 10.91 27.32 -13.05
C THR A 72 11.23 27.28 -11.56
N GLU A 73 10.45 26.53 -10.76
CA GLU A 73 10.61 26.48 -9.32
C GLU A 73 11.56 25.36 -8.87
N THR A 74 12.36 25.64 -7.84
CA THR A 74 13.30 24.65 -7.26
C THR A 74 12.58 23.37 -6.84
N TYR A 75 11.38 23.52 -6.27
CA TYR A 75 10.56 22.38 -5.88
C TYR A 75 10.17 21.54 -7.11
N GLY A 76 9.76 22.17 -8.21
CA GLY A 76 9.41 21.50 -9.47
C GLY A 76 10.60 20.74 -10.07
N GLN A 77 11.77 21.36 -10.09
CA GLN A 77 13.01 20.75 -10.57
C GLN A 77 13.42 19.51 -9.75
N LEU A 78 13.24 19.55 -8.43
CA LEU A 78 13.48 18.41 -7.55
C LEU A 78 12.47 17.27 -7.79
N VAL A 79 11.21 17.60 -8.11
CA VAL A 79 10.20 16.60 -8.53
C VAL A 79 10.61 15.94 -9.85
N LEU A 80 11.07 16.70 -10.84
CA LEU A 80 11.57 16.17 -12.11
C LEU A 80 12.80 15.27 -11.91
N ALA A 81 13.74 15.69 -11.05
CA ALA A 81 14.92 14.88 -10.71
C ALA A 81 14.52 13.53 -10.08
N LYS A 82 13.52 13.51 -9.20
CA LYS A 82 12.96 12.26 -8.65
C LYS A 82 12.30 11.40 -9.70
N LEU A 83 11.54 12.00 -10.62
CA LEU A 83 10.90 11.28 -11.72
C LEU A 83 11.97 10.61 -12.61
N ALA A 84 13.03 11.33 -12.96
CA ALA A 84 14.16 10.77 -13.71
C ALA A 84 14.83 9.61 -12.96
N ALA A 85 15.09 9.77 -11.66
CA ALA A 85 15.65 8.71 -10.82
C ALA A 85 14.74 7.47 -10.75
N LEU A 86 13.42 7.67 -10.65
CA LEU A 86 12.43 6.58 -10.66
C LEU A 86 12.42 5.83 -12.01
N ILE A 87 12.54 6.55 -13.13
CA ILE A 87 12.65 5.95 -14.47
C ILE A 87 13.94 5.10 -14.58
N VAL A 88 15.06 5.62 -14.08
CA VAL A 88 16.34 4.90 -14.05
C VAL A 88 16.22 3.62 -13.21
N LEU A 89 15.65 3.69 -12.01
CA LEU A 89 15.40 2.51 -11.15
C LEU A 89 14.47 1.50 -11.83
N CYS A 90 13.42 1.96 -12.51
CA CYS A 90 12.52 1.10 -13.28
C CYS A 90 13.27 0.39 -14.41
N GLY A 91 14.14 1.11 -15.13
CA GLY A 91 15.02 0.58 -16.17
C GLY A 91 15.95 -0.52 -15.63
N PHE A 92 16.60 -0.28 -14.49
CA PHE A 92 17.42 -1.29 -13.82
C PHE A 92 16.60 -2.52 -13.41
N GLY A 93 15.43 -2.33 -12.79
CA GLY A 93 14.55 -3.43 -12.41
C GLY A 93 14.06 -4.26 -13.61
N ALA A 94 13.74 -3.61 -14.72
CA ALA A 94 13.35 -4.28 -15.97
C ALA A 94 14.52 -5.07 -16.59
N TRP A 95 15.71 -4.47 -16.61
CA TRP A 95 16.93 -5.13 -17.07
C TRP A 95 17.26 -6.35 -16.19
N HIS A 96 17.21 -6.18 -14.87
CA HIS A 96 17.44 -7.22 -13.88
C HIS A 96 16.48 -8.41 -14.06
N ARG A 97 15.20 -8.12 -14.28
CA ARG A 97 14.16 -9.13 -14.51
C ARG A 97 14.36 -9.91 -15.81
N ARG A 98 14.84 -9.26 -16.87
CA ARG A 98 15.03 -9.87 -18.19
C ARG A 98 16.32 -10.66 -18.32
N THR A 99 17.38 -10.28 -17.60
CA THR A 99 18.73 -10.82 -17.84
C THR A 99 19.31 -11.54 -16.62
N THR A 100 19.37 -10.86 -15.46
CA THR A 100 20.06 -11.40 -14.28
C THR A 100 19.26 -12.51 -13.58
N ILE A 101 17.95 -12.35 -13.41
CA ILE A 101 17.11 -13.36 -12.74
C ILE A 101 17.07 -14.70 -13.50
N PRO A 102 16.90 -14.73 -14.84
CA PRO A 102 16.98 -15.98 -15.60
C PRO A 102 18.35 -16.65 -15.54
N ALA A 103 19.45 -15.87 -15.58
CA ALA A 103 20.81 -16.40 -15.52
C ALA A 103 21.13 -17.12 -14.19
N LEU A 104 20.51 -16.70 -13.09
CA LEU A 104 20.66 -17.35 -11.77
C LEU A 104 20.05 -18.75 -11.67
N SER A 105 19.20 -19.15 -12.63
CA SER A 105 18.59 -20.49 -12.62
C SER A 105 19.53 -21.60 -13.12
N GLY A 106 20.68 -21.26 -13.71
CA GLY A 106 21.65 -22.22 -14.25
C GLY A 106 23.10 -22.00 -13.86
N ALA A 107 23.42 -20.93 -13.11
CA ALA A 107 24.77 -20.59 -12.70
C ALA A 107 24.86 -20.46 -11.17
N ASP A 108 25.91 -21.02 -10.58
CA ASP A 108 26.22 -20.86 -9.15
C ASP A 108 26.83 -19.48 -8.82
N ASP A 109 27.20 -18.70 -9.86
CA ASP A 109 27.81 -17.39 -9.70
C ASP A 109 26.77 -16.30 -9.38
N ARG A 110 26.85 -15.80 -8.15
CA ARG A 110 25.97 -14.75 -7.60
C ARG A 110 26.57 -13.36 -7.70
N LYS A 111 27.82 -13.23 -8.16
CA LYS A 111 28.52 -11.93 -8.30
C LYS A 111 27.75 -10.93 -9.17
N PRO A 112 27.13 -11.31 -10.31
CA PRO A 112 26.35 -10.37 -11.11
C PRO A 112 25.17 -9.79 -10.32
N LEU A 113 24.40 -10.65 -9.62
CA LEU A 113 23.29 -10.21 -8.78
C LEU A 113 23.74 -9.22 -7.71
N VAL A 114 24.81 -9.54 -6.98
CA VAL A 114 25.33 -8.69 -5.90
C VAL A 114 25.79 -7.33 -6.45
N ARG A 115 26.51 -7.31 -7.57
CA ARG A 115 26.96 -6.06 -8.22
C ARG A 115 25.78 -5.20 -8.66
N PHE A 116 24.79 -5.79 -9.34
CA PHE A 116 23.60 -5.07 -9.80
C PHE A 116 22.77 -4.54 -8.63
N ALA A 117 22.47 -5.37 -7.62
CA ALA A 117 21.70 -4.95 -6.46
C ALA A 117 22.42 -3.88 -5.64
N PHE A 118 23.75 -3.91 -5.57
CA PHE A 118 24.54 -2.86 -4.95
C PHE A 118 24.45 -1.52 -5.71
N VAL A 119 24.55 -1.54 -7.05
CA VAL A 119 24.37 -0.34 -7.87
C VAL A 119 22.96 0.22 -7.72
N GLU A 120 21.94 -0.64 -7.79
CA GLU A 120 20.55 -0.24 -7.58
C GLU A 120 20.33 0.38 -6.19
N LEU A 121 20.96 -0.18 -5.15
CA LEU A 121 20.92 0.37 -3.79
C LEU A 121 21.58 1.75 -3.69
N LEU A 122 22.69 2.00 -4.40
CA LEU A 122 23.32 3.32 -4.44
C LEU A 122 22.43 4.35 -5.14
N VAL A 123 21.77 3.98 -6.24
CA VAL A 123 20.79 4.84 -6.91
C VAL A 123 19.61 5.14 -5.97
N PHE A 124 19.15 4.15 -5.20
CA PHE A 124 18.15 4.34 -4.15
C PHE A 124 18.61 5.35 -3.09
N ALA A 125 19.82 5.19 -2.57
CA ALA A 125 20.38 6.09 -1.56
C ALA A 125 20.48 7.54 -2.09
N ALA A 126 20.93 7.72 -3.33
CA ALA A 126 20.94 9.03 -3.99
C ALA A 126 19.52 9.62 -4.13
N THR A 127 18.54 8.80 -4.54
CA THR A 127 17.13 9.20 -4.66
C THR A 127 16.55 9.65 -3.31
N PHE A 128 16.90 8.95 -2.23
CA PHE A 128 16.53 9.35 -0.86
C PHE A 128 17.19 10.67 -0.46
N GLY A 129 18.46 10.90 -0.84
CA GLY A 129 19.13 12.20 -0.64
C GLY A 129 18.36 13.36 -1.28
N ILE A 130 17.94 13.20 -2.54
CA ILE A 130 17.06 14.17 -3.23
C ILE A 130 15.72 14.31 -2.48
N ALA A 131 15.16 13.22 -1.98
CA ALA A 131 13.91 13.25 -1.22
C ALA A 131 13.99 14.02 0.10
N VAL A 132 15.11 13.92 0.80
CA VAL A 132 15.40 14.72 2.01
C VAL A 132 15.58 16.19 1.65
N GLY A 133 16.22 16.51 0.52
CA GLY A 133 16.27 17.89 0.01
C GLY A 133 14.87 18.45 -0.24
N LEU A 134 14.01 17.68 -0.92
CA LEU A 134 12.62 18.07 -1.20
C LEU A 134 11.81 18.26 0.09
N SER A 135 12.01 17.45 1.13
CA SER A 135 11.26 17.60 2.38
C SER A 135 11.62 18.86 3.17
N ARG A 136 12.78 19.46 2.87
CA ARG A 136 13.22 20.75 3.43
C ARG A 136 12.96 21.94 2.50
N THR A 137 12.48 21.70 1.28
CA THR A 137 12.14 22.75 0.33
C THR A 137 10.65 23.06 0.45
N PRO A 138 10.26 24.29 0.83
CA PRO A 138 8.85 24.64 0.89
C PRO A 138 8.24 24.56 -0.52
N PRO A 139 7.00 24.03 -0.66
CA PRO A 139 6.30 24.08 -1.94
C PRO A 139 5.96 25.54 -2.31
N PRO A 140 5.80 25.86 -3.61
CA PRO A 140 5.40 27.19 -4.06
C PRO A 140 4.11 27.66 -3.38
N ALA A 141 4.08 28.92 -2.95
CA ALA A 141 2.90 29.53 -2.35
C ALA A 141 1.86 29.81 -3.45
N ASN A 142 0.89 28.90 -3.59
CA ASN A 142 -0.13 28.98 -4.62
C ASN A 142 -1.38 29.75 -4.19
N VAL A 143 -1.61 29.87 -2.88
CA VAL A 143 -2.76 30.57 -2.30
C VAL A 143 -2.33 31.23 -0.99
N ASN A 144 -2.80 32.46 -0.75
CA ASN A 144 -2.53 33.16 0.49
C ASN A 144 -3.46 32.62 1.60
N PRO A 145 -2.92 32.10 2.73
CA PRO A 145 -3.73 31.58 3.83
C PRO A 145 -4.71 32.59 4.42
N ALA A 146 -4.40 33.89 4.32
CA ALA A 146 -5.27 34.96 4.80
C ALA A 146 -6.61 35.05 4.04
N ASP A 147 -6.66 34.52 2.82
CA ASP A 147 -7.85 34.55 1.96
C ASP A 147 -8.76 33.32 2.17
N MET A 148 -8.34 32.37 3.02
CA MET A 148 -9.07 31.13 3.28
C MET A 148 -9.97 31.24 4.53
N PRO A 149 -11.21 30.75 4.47
CA PRO A 149 -12.02 30.53 5.66
C PRO A 149 -11.29 29.63 6.67
N ALA A 150 -11.43 29.91 7.98
CA ALA A 150 -10.76 29.15 9.03
C ALA A 150 -11.03 27.63 8.96
N ALA A 151 -12.26 27.25 8.61
CA ALA A 151 -12.62 25.84 8.42
C ALA A 151 -11.84 25.18 7.26
N GLU A 152 -11.67 25.89 6.14
CA GLU A 152 -10.88 25.40 4.99
C GLU A 152 -9.40 25.26 5.36
N LEU A 153 -8.86 26.20 6.13
CA LEU A 153 -7.47 26.16 6.61
C LEU A 153 -7.20 24.94 7.50
N VAL A 154 -8.15 24.58 8.37
CA VAL A 154 -8.03 23.43 9.28
C VAL A 154 -8.30 22.11 8.58
N LEU A 155 -9.33 22.04 7.73
CA LEU A 155 -9.73 20.81 7.04
C LEU A 155 -8.84 20.49 5.83
N GLY A 156 -8.26 21.51 5.20
CA GLY A 156 -7.49 21.41 3.96
C GLY A 156 -8.36 21.21 2.71
N TYR A 157 -9.67 21.43 2.83
CA TYR A 157 -10.64 21.47 1.74
C TYR A 157 -11.87 22.25 2.20
N ARG A 158 -12.65 22.72 1.23
CA ARG A 158 -13.83 23.54 1.48
C ARG A 158 -15.09 22.69 1.69
N ILE A 159 -15.94 23.11 2.63
CA ILE A 159 -17.28 22.56 2.89
C ILE A 159 -18.24 23.74 2.90
N ASP A 160 -18.91 23.96 1.76
CA ASP A 160 -19.83 25.10 1.58
C ASP A 160 -21.28 24.76 1.85
N GLU A 161 -21.64 23.48 1.72
CA GLU A 161 -23.02 23.01 1.80
C GLU A 161 -23.28 22.27 3.11
N ALA A 162 -24.50 22.41 3.63
CA ALA A 162 -24.94 21.62 4.77
C ALA A 162 -25.08 20.14 4.38
N PRO A 163 -24.81 19.20 5.30
CA PRO A 163 -24.98 17.78 5.03
C PRO A 163 -26.45 17.45 4.78
N THR A 164 -26.79 17.18 3.54
CA THR A 164 -28.08 16.58 3.15
C THR A 164 -27.90 15.09 2.91
N PHE A 165 -28.98 14.31 2.97
CA PHE A 165 -28.91 12.89 2.64
C PHE A 165 -28.37 12.64 1.22
N GLY A 166 -28.73 13.51 0.27
CA GLY A 166 -28.17 13.51 -1.08
C GLY A 166 -26.66 13.72 -1.07
N ALA A 167 -26.19 14.80 -0.43
CA ALA A 167 -24.75 15.09 -0.31
C ALA A 167 -23.97 13.94 0.35
N LEU A 168 -24.53 13.31 1.39
CA LEU A 168 -23.90 12.15 2.02
C LEU A 168 -23.67 10.99 1.05
N LEU A 169 -24.57 10.80 0.07
CA LEU A 169 -24.49 9.74 -0.92
C LEU A 169 -23.69 10.12 -2.18
N THR A 170 -23.64 11.40 -2.57
CA THR A 170 -23.11 11.84 -3.87
C THR A 170 -21.85 12.70 -3.80
N ASP A 171 -21.58 13.34 -2.66
CA ASP A 171 -20.42 14.23 -2.48
C ASP A 171 -19.18 13.42 -2.08
N TRP A 172 -18.62 12.72 -3.06
CA TRP A 172 -17.51 11.79 -2.85
C TRP A 172 -16.16 12.50 -2.86
N ARG A 173 -15.39 12.25 -1.81
CA ARG A 173 -13.98 12.59 -1.70
C ARG A 173 -13.20 11.33 -1.38
N PHE A 174 -12.60 10.73 -2.40
CA PHE A 174 -11.91 9.45 -2.27
C PHE A 174 -10.77 9.51 -1.23
N ASP A 175 -10.87 8.69 -0.17
CA ASP A 175 -9.78 8.51 0.77
C ASP A 175 -8.72 7.58 0.14
N LEU A 176 -7.55 8.13 -0.14
CA LEU A 176 -6.49 7.40 -0.83
C LEU A 176 -6.00 6.16 -0.09
N LEU A 177 -6.08 6.13 1.25
CA LEU A 177 -5.54 5.04 2.04
C LEU A 177 -6.60 3.94 2.18
N PHE A 178 -7.73 4.25 2.80
CA PHE A 178 -8.80 3.31 3.10
C PHE A 178 -9.65 2.97 1.89
N GLY A 179 -9.90 3.92 0.99
CA GLY A 179 -10.59 3.67 -0.27
C GLY A 179 -9.79 2.72 -1.17
N THR A 180 -8.48 2.95 -1.32
CA THR A 180 -7.61 2.03 -2.06
C THR A 180 -7.52 0.67 -1.37
N LEU A 181 -7.39 0.64 -0.03
CA LEU A 181 -7.39 -0.60 0.74
C LEU A 181 -8.67 -1.42 0.50
N ALA A 182 -9.85 -0.79 0.53
CA ALA A 182 -11.12 -1.43 0.26
C ALA A 182 -11.16 -2.08 -1.13
N ILE A 183 -10.69 -1.37 -2.16
CA ILE A 183 -10.63 -1.88 -3.54
C ILE A 183 -9.64 -3.05 -3.64
N VAL A 184 -8.45 -2.93 -3.07
CA VAL A 184 -7.43 -3.98 -3.08
C VAL A 184 -7.95 -5.22 -2.36
N MET A 185 -8.58 -5.07 -1.19
CA MET A 185 -9.20 -6.17 -0.44
C MET A 185 -10.28 -6.87 -1.25
N ALA A 186 -11.17 -6.14 -1.92
CA ALA A 186 -12.19 -6.70 -2.81
C ALA A 186 -11.56 -7.50 -3.95
N VAL A 187 -10.60 -6.92 -4.68
CA VAL A 187 -9.94 -7.57 -5.83
C VAL A 187 -9.18 -8.82 -5.39
N VAL A 188 -8.41 -8.76 -4.29
CA VAL A 188 -7.62 -9.90 -3.78
C VAL A 188 -8.55 -11.04 -3.38
N TYR A 189 -9.65 -10.74 -2.68
CA TYR A 189 -10.62 -11.75 -2.26
C TYR A 189 -11.31 -12.40 -3.46
N LEU A 190 -11.79 -11.61 -4.42
CA LEU A 190 -12.41 -12.13 -5.65
C LEU A 190 -11.44 -12.99 -6.46
N ARG A 191 -10.17 -12.60 -6.57
CA ARG A 191 -9.13 -13.44 -7.21
C ARG A 191 -8.94 -14.76 -6.46
N GLY A 192 -9.01 -14.76 -5.13
CA GLY A 192 -9.00 -15.98 -4.30
C GLY A 192 -10.19 -16.89 -4.61
N VAL A 193 -11.41 -16.33 -4.66
CA VAL A 193 -12.64 -17.08 -4.99
C VAL A 193 -12.59 -17.64 -6.41
N ILE A 194 -12.19 -16.84 -7.40
CA ILE A 194 -12.05 -17.26 -8.79
C ILE A 194 -11.02 -18.39 -8.91
N ARG A 195 -9.89 -18.27 -8.20
CA ARG A 195 -8.86 -19.31 -8.19
C ARG A 195 -9.37 -20.62 -7.59
N LEU A 196 -10.19 -20.55 -6.55
CA LEU A 196 -10.79 -21.71 -5.89
C LEU A 196 -11.82 -22.39 -6.82
N ARG A 197 -12.73 -21.61 -7.41
CA ARG A 197 -13.73 -22.11 -8.36
C ARG A 197 -13.11 -22.73 -9.61
N ARG A 198 -12.04 -22.14 -10.14
CA ARG A 198 -11.30 -22.71 -11.29
C ARG A 198 -10.62 -24.05 -10.98
N ARG A 199 -10.43 -24.39 -9.69
CA ARG A 199 -9.92 -25.70 -9.26
C ARG A 199 -11.03 -26.73 -9.06
N GLY A 200 -12.30 -26.34 -9.20
CA GLY A 200 -13.46 -27.20 -8.94
C GLY A 200 -13.98 -27.13 -7.49
N ASP A 201 -13.35 -26.32 -6.63
CA ASP A 201 -13.75 -26.19 -5.24
C ASP A 201 -14.95 -25.23 -5.08
N SER A 202 -15.89 -25.58 -4.20
CA SER A 202 -17.03 -24.73 -3.87
C SER A 202 -16.67 -23.68 -2.80
N TRP A 203 -17.22 -22.47 -2.96
CA TRP A 203 -17.10 -21.37 -1.98
C TRP A 203 -18.48 -20.76 -1.72
N PRO A 204 -18.91 -20.64 -0.44
CA PRO A 204 -20.22 -20.08 -0.11
C PRO A 204 -20.37 -18.64 -0.62
N ILE A 205 -21.43 -18.38 -1.39
CA ILE A 205 -21.69 -17.05 -1.97
C ILE A 205 -21.91 -16.01 -0.86
N GLY A 206 -22.59 -16.39 0.24
CA GLY A 206 -22.81 -15.51 1.39
C GLY A 206 -21.52 -14.91 1.96
N ARG A 207 -20.42 -15.68 2.01
CA ARG A 207 -19.10 -15.17 2.44
C ARG A 207 -18.52 -14.14 1.48
N THR A 208 -18.78 -14.30 0.19
CA THR A 208 -18.34 -13.32 -0.80
C THR A 208 -19.17 -12.04 -0.70
N ILE A 209 -20.48 -12.16 -0.52
CA ILE A 209 -21.38 -11.02 -0.34
C ILE A 209 -20.98 -10.23 0.91
N THR A 210 -20.81 -10.88 2.07
CA THR A 210 -20.44 -10.19 3.31
C THR A 210 -19.10 -9.49 3.20
N TRP A 211 -18.09 -10.13 2.60
CA TRP A 211 -16.79 -9.50 2.35
C TRP A 211 -16.91 -8.26 1.46
N MET A 212 -17.66 -8.37 0.36
CA MET A 212 -17.87 -7.27 -0.58
C MET A 212 -18.65 -6.12 0.05
N LEU A 213 -19.65 -6.41 0.87
CA LEU A 213 -20.37 -5.41 1.66
C LEU A 213 -19.45 -4.74 2.68
N GLY A 214 -18.55 -5.48 3.33
CA GLY A 214 -17.55 -4.91 4.23
C GLY A 214 -16.60 -3.94 3.51
N CYS A 215 -16.12 -4.32 2.32
CA CYS A 215 -15.31 -3.43 1.48
C CYS A 215 -16.10 -2.20 1.01
N ALA A 216 -17.35 -2.37 0.60
CA ALA A 216 -18.23 -1.27 0.18
C ALA A 216 -18.54 -0.33 1.35
N ALA A 217 -18.80 -0.85 2.54
CA ALA A 217 -19.04 -0.06 3.76
C ALA A 217 -17.79 0.72 4.18
N LEU A 218 -16.59 0.11 4.10
CA LEU A 218 -15.32 0.79 4.35
C LEU A 218 -15.10 1.94 3.36
N LEU A 219 -15.29 1.67 2.07
CA LEU A 219 -15.15 2.67 1.02
C LEU A 219 -16.16 3.81 1.21
N PHE A 220 -17.43 3.47 1.47
CA PHE A 220 -18.47 4.46 1.71
C PHE A 220 -18.14 5.32 2.94
N ALA A 221 -17.86 4.71 4.10
CA ALA A 221 -17.63 5.45 5.34
C ALA A 221 -16.43 6.40 5.29
N THR A 222 -15.44 6.10 4.46
CA THR A 222 -14.20 6.91 4.36
C THR A 222 -14.20 7.86 3.17
N SER A 223 -14.92 7.56 2.09
CA SER A 223 -14.82 8.27 0.82
C SER A 223 -16.09 8.97 0.36
N SER A 224 -17.26 8.64 0.92
CA SER A 224 -18.52 9.33 0.59
C SER A 224 -18.62 10.65 1.36
N GLY A 225 -19.75 11.35 1.23
CA GLY A 225 -20.02 12.54 2.02
C GLY A 225 -19.90 12.27 3.52
N LEU A 226 -20.19 11.06 4.00
CA LEU A 226 -19.97 10.69 5.40
C LEU A 226 -18.51 10.92 5.84
N GLY A 227 -17.54 10.48 5.02
CA GLY A 227 -16.11 10.71 5.28
C GLY A 227 -15.71 12.17 5.14
N LYS A 228 -16.29 12.89 4.17
CA LYS A 228 -16.07 14.33 3.96
C LYS A 228 -16.56 15.18 5.14
N TYR A 229 -17.73 14.89 5.70
CA TYR A 229 -18.29 15.69 6.80
C TYR A 229 -17.78 15.26 8.18
N ALA A 230 -17.21 14.05 8.33
CA ALA A 230 -16.79 13.51 9.62
C ALA A 230 -15.77 14.39 10.39
N PRO A 231 -14.75 15.02 9.78
CA PRO A 231 -13.84 15.89 10.52
C PRO A 231 -14.47 17.21 10.98
N ALA A 232 -15.58 17.63 10.34
CA ALA A 232 -16.26 18.90 10.63
C ALA A 232 -17.40 18.74 11.65
N LEU A 233 -18.07 17.59 11.67
CA LEU A 233 -19.28 17.36 12.47
C LEU A 233 -19.13 16.14 13.37
N PHE A 234 -19.25 16.35 14.69
CA PHE A 234 -19.17 15.27 15.68
C PHE A 234 -20.18 14.13 15.43
N SER A 235 -21.40 14.46 15.01
CA SER A 235 -22.43 13.46 14.68
C SER A 235 -21.99 12.55 13.53
N MET A 236 -21.47 13.13 12.44
CA MET A 236 -20.93 12.38 11.30
C MET A 236 -19.68 11.59 11.69
N HIS A 237 -18.81 12.17 12.52
CA HIS A 237 -17.66 11.48 13.09
C HIS A 237 -18.07 10.21 13.83
N MET A 238 -19.08 10.28 14.70
CA MET A 238 -19.56 9.12 15.45
C MET A 238 -20.22 8.07 14.57
N ILE A 239 -20.99 8.46 13.55
CA ILE A 239 -21.55 7.52 12.57
C ILE A 239 -20.43 6.79 11.82
N ALA A 240 -19.45 7.54 11.29
CA ALA A 240 -18.30 6.95 10.61
C ALA A 240 -17.51 6.02 11.54
N HIS A 241 -17.31 6.44 12.80
CA HIS A 241 -16.60 5.65 13.80
C HIS A 241 -17.33 4.32 14.09
N MET A 242 -18.65 4.33 14.31
CA MET A 242 -19.44 3.12 14.55
C MET A 242 -19.46 2.18 13.33
N VAL A 243 -19.56 2.73 12.12
CA VAL A 243 -19.48 1.92 10.90
C VAL A 243 -18.10 1.24 10.77
N LEU A 244 -17.02 1.97 11.04
CA LEU A 244 -15.65 1.46 10.94
C LEU A 244 -15.27 0.51 12.08
N SER A 245 -15.80 0.69 13.29
CA SER A 245 -15.45 -0.13 14.47
C SER A 245 -16.35 -1.35 14.66
N MET A 246 -17.61 -1.30 14.20
CA MET A 246 -18.57 -2.39 14.40
C MET A 246 -18.98 -3.06 13.08
N LEU A 247 -19.52 -2.29 12.13
CA LEU A 247 -20.13 -2.86 10.92
C LEU A 247 -19.09 -3.48 9.97
N VAL A 248 -18.06 -2.71 9.62
CA VAL A 248 -17.00 -3.14 8.68
C VAL A 248 -16.27 -4.39 9.18
N PRO A 249 -15.78 -4.46 10.44
CA PRO A 249 -15.05 -5.63 10.92
C PRO A 249 -15.91 -6.90 10.93
N VAL A 250 -17.17 -6.82 11.38
CA VAL A 250 -18.09 -7.97 11.39
C VAL A 250 -18.30 -8.51 9.98
N LEU A 251 -18.57 -7.65 9.00
CA LEU A 251 -18.77 -8.05 7.61
C LEU A 251 -17.50 -8.70 7.01
N LEU A 252 -16.34 -8.12 7.26
CA LEU A 252 -15.06 -8.65 6.77
C LEU A 252 -14.72 -10.01 7.41
N VAL A 253 -14.96 -10.19 8.71
CA VAL A 253 -14.70 -11.45 9.42
C VAL A 253 -15.64 -12.56 8.94
N LEU A 254 -16.93 -12.26 8.76
CA LEU A 254 -17.91 -13.22 8.22
C LEU A 254 -17.54 -13.71 6.82
N GLY A 255 -16.80 -12.88 6.05
CA GLY A 255 -16.23 -13.27 4.76
C GLY A 255 -15.22 -14.42 4.82
N GLY A 256 -14.71 -14.80 5.99
CA GLY A 256 -13.73 -15.88 6.16
C GLY A 256 -12.44 -15.71 5.35
N PRO A 257 -11.79 -14.52 5.36
CA PRO A 257 -10.64 -14.23 4.49
C PRO A 257 -9.44 -15.15 4.76
N VAL A 258 -9.19 -15.51 6.02
CA VAL A 258 -8.10 -16.43 6.40
C VAL A 258 -8.36 -17.83 5.86
N THR A 259 -9.60 -18.32 5.97
CA THR A 259 -10.01 -19.61 5.40
C THR A 259 -9.85 -19.63 3.88
N LEU A 260 -10.27 -18.55 3.20
CA LEU A 260 -10.10 -18.41 1.76
C LEU A 260 -8.61 -18.41 1.38
N ALA A 261 -7.78 -17.65 2.09
CA ALA A 261 -6.34 -17.57 1.84
C ALA A 261 -5.66 -18.94 1.98
N LEU A 262 -5.95 -19.68 3.06
CA LEU A 262 -5.37 -21.01 3.30
C LEU A 262 -5.81 -22.05 2.26
N ARG A 263 -7.02 -21.93 1.70
CA ARG A 263 -7.52 -22.80 0.63
C ARG A 263 -7.00 -22.41 -0.76
N ALA A 264 -6.87 -21.11 -1.03
CA ALA A 264 -6.46 -20.61 -2.35
C ALA A 264 -4.95 -20.67 -2.59
N LEU A 265 -4.14 -20.57 -1.53
CA LEU A 265 -2.67 -20.58 -1.61
C LEU A 265 -2.12 -22.01 -1.68
N ALA A 266 -1.19 -22.22 -2.62
CA ALA A 266 -0.51 -23.51 -2.75
C ALA A 266 0.51 -23.69 -1.61
N PRO A 267 0.66 -24.90 -1.07
CA PRO A 267 1.73 -25.21 -0.12
C PRO A 267 3.09 -25.19 -0.82
N ALA A 268 4.15 -24.84 -0.09
CA ALA A 268 5.50 -24.71 -0.63
C ALA A 268 6.15 -26.06 -1.01
N GLY A 269 5.69 -27.18 -0.42
CA GLY A 269 6.25 -28.51 -0.62
C GLY A 269 7.27 -28.91 0.47
N ARG A 270 7.55 -30.21 0.62
CA ARG A 270 8.51 -30.72 1.61
C ARG A 270 9.93 -30.28 1.25
N GLY A 271 10.66 -29.69 2.21
CA GLY A 271 12.05 -29.24 2.03
C GLY A 271 12.22 -27.89 1.31
N ALA A 272 11.13 -27.26 0.85
CA ALA A 272 11.18 -25.93 0.24
C ALA A 272 11.03 -24.81 1.29
N PRO A 273 11.61 -23.61 1.08
CA PRO A 273 11.41 -22.47 1.97
C PRO A 273 9.93 -22.09 2.11
N PRO A 274 9.48 -21.70 3.33
CA PRO A 274 8.06 -21.44 3.61
C PRO A 274 7.48 -20.41 2.64
N GLY A 275 6.29 -20.68 2.12
CA GLY A 275 5.54 -19.80 1.25
C GLY A 275 4.52 -18.94 2.02
N PRO A 276 3.69 -18.17 1.29
CA PRO A 276 2.67 -17.31 1.90
C PRO A 276 1.67 -18.07 2.77
N ARG A 277 1.31 -19.31 2.39
CA ARG A 277 0.42 -20.17 3.18
C ARG A 277 1.07 -20.54 4.51
N GLU A 278 2.31 -20.98 4.48
CA GLU A 278 3.07 -21.36 5.66
C GLU A 278 3.28 -20.16 6.58
N TRP A 279 3.55 -18.97 6.05
CA TRP A 279 3.67 -17.75 6.86
C TRP A 279 2.37 -17.40 7.60
N ILE A 280 1.22 -17.52 6.94
CA ILE A 280 -0.08 -17.34 7.59
C ILE A 280 -0.23 -18.36 8.72
N LEU A 281 0.09 -19.64 8.47
CA LEU A 281 0.02 -20.68 9.50
C LEU A 281 0.97 -20.41 10.66
N THR A 282 2.22 -20.01 10.40
CA THR A 282 3.19 -19.67 11.44
C THR A 282 2.71 -18.49 12.28
N LEU A 283 2.13 -17.46 11.65
CA LEU A 283 1.58 -16.31 12.34
C LEU A 283 0.40 -16.69 13.24
N LEU A 284 -0.55 -17.48 12.72
CA LEU A 284 -1.72 -17.95 13.48
C LEU A 284 -1.36 -18.84 14.68
N HIS A 285 -0.27 -19.63 14.57
CA HIS A 285 0.17 -20.51 15.66
C HIS A 285 1.29 -19.89 16.53
N SER A 286 1.64 -18.63 16.29
CA SER A 286 2.67 -17.93 17.06
C SER A 286 2.25 -17.71 18.52
N PRO A 287 3.20 -17.67 19.48
CA PRO A 287 2.88 -17.42 20.88
C PRO A 287 2.19 -16.08 21.08
N PHE A 288 2.58 -15.06 20.30
CA PHE A 288 1.93 -13.75 20.30
C PHE A 288 0.46 -13.84 19.89
N SER A 289 0.15 -14.57 18.81
CA SER A 289 -1.24 -14.79 18.39
C SER A 289 -2.03 -15.50 19.48
N LYS A 290 -1.50 -16.58 20.06
CA LYS A 290 -2.16 -17.32 21.15
C LYS A 290 -2.46 -16.43 22.36
N PHE A 291 -1.55 -15.53 22.70
CA PHE A 291 -1.72 -14.58 23.79
C PHE A 291 -2.78 -13.52 23.47
N MET A 292 -2.68 -12.86 22.32
CA MET A 292 -3.63 -11.81 21.91
C MET A 292 -5.05 -12.33 21.67
N THR A 293 -5.20 -13.56 21.17
CA THR A 293 -6.52 -14.19 20.96
C THR A 293 -7.03 -14.92 22.20
N HIS A 294 -6.31 -14.86 23.33
CA HIS A 294 -6.79 -15.44 24.58
C HIS A 294 -8.02 -14.67 25.05
N PRO A 295 -9.13 -15.33 25.42
CA PRO A 295 -10.39 -14.66 25.74
C PRO A 295 -10.24 -13.58 26.82
N LEU A 296 -9.44 -13.84 27.87
CA LEU A 296 -9.17 -12.85 28.92
C LEU A 296 -8.42 -11.61 28.39
N VAL A 297 -7.47 -11.77 27.47
CA VAL A 297 -6.72 -10.65 26.91
C VAL A 297 -7.62 -9.85 25.96
N ALA A 298 -8.39 -10.54 25.13
CA ALA A 298 -9.38 -9.91 24.27
C ALA A 298 -10.41 -9.12 25.08
N SER A 299 -10.95 -9.66 26.17
CA SER A 299 -11.90 -8.96 27.05
C SER A 299 -11.32 -7.77 27.82
N VAL A 300 -10.00 -7.67 27.97
CA VAL A 300 -9.35 -6.49 28.58
C VAL A 300 -9.06 -5.42 27.53
N LEU A 301 -8.81 -5.80 26.28
CA LEU A 301 -8.50 -4.89 25.18
C LEU A 301 -9.73 -4.26 24.51
N PHE A 302 -10.89 -4.93 24.57
CA PHE A 302 -12.16 -4.52 23.97
C PHE A 302 -13.24 -4.36 25.03
#